data_AF-A0A2J8S5F4-F1
#
_entry.id   AF-A0A2J8S5F4-F1
#
_cell.length_a   1.000
_cell.length_b   1.000
_cell.length_c   1.000
_cell.angle_alpha   90.00
_cell.angle_beta   90.00
_cell.angle_gamma   90.00
#
_symmetry.space_group_name_H-M   'P 1'
#
loop_
_entity.id
_entity.type
_entity.pdbx_description
1 polymer ?
#
loop_
_entity_poly.entity_id
_entity_poly.type
_entity_poly.pdbx_seq_one_letter_code
_entity_poly.pdbx_strand_id
1 'polypeptide(L)'
;MEKTKWLDIKGNHDAFNIPSLDSVKNYYRKYSAVRRDGSFHYVHSTPFGNYSFICVDATVNPGPKRPYNFFGILDKKKMEELLLLAKESSQSNHTIWFGHFTTSTILSPSPGIRSIMSSAIAYLCGHLHTLGGLMPVLHTRHFQGTLELEVGDWKDNRRYRIFAFDHDLFSFADLIFGKWPVVLITNPKSLLYSCGKHEPLERLLHSTHIRVLAFSLSSITSVTVKIDGVHLGQAVHVSGPIFVLKWNPRNYNSGTHNIEVIVQDSAGRSKSVHHIFSFQENNHLSFDPLASFILRTDHYIMARVLFVLIVLSQLTILIIFRYRGYPELK
;
A
#
# COMPACT_ATOMS: atom_id res chain seq x y z
N MET A 1 28.12 -6.63 -8.59
CA MET A 1 26.66 -6.87 -8.51
C MET A 1 25.98 -5.55 -8.21
N GLU A 2 24.89 -5.20 -8.90
CA GLU A 2 24.08 -4.04 -8.55
C GLU A 2 23.56 -4.19 -7.10
N LYS A 3 23.76 -3.16 -6.28
CA LYS A 3 23.27 -3.16 -4.88
C LYS A 3 21.77 -2.92 -4.77
N THR A 4 21.11 -2.47 -5.85
CA THR A 4 19.72 -2.04 -5.86
C THR A 4 19.05 -2.50 -7.14
N LYS A 5 17.90 -3.17 -7.02
CA LYS A 5 17.06 -3.55 -8.15
C LYS A 5 15.91 -2.54 -8.28
N TRP A 6 15.77 -1.96 -9.46
CA TRP A 6 14.64 -1.09 -9.79
C TRP A 6 13.53 -1.92 -10.45
N LEU A 7 12.32 -1.80 -9.89
CA LEU A 7 11.08 -2.31 -10.48
C LEU A 7 10.18 -1.09 -10.67
N ASP A 8 9.81 -0.79 -11.91
CA ASP A 8 8.97 0.33 -12.26
C ASP A 8 7.73 -0.11 -13.05
N ILE A 9 6.72 0.75 -13.02
CA ILE A 9 5.47 0.57 -13.74
C ILE A 9 4.94 1.93 -14.19
N LYS A 10 4.25 1.94 -15.34
CA LYS A 10 3.57 3.11 -15.86
C LYS A 10 2.39 3.51 -14.97
N GLY A 11 2.24 4.81 -14.80
CA GLY A 11 0.97 5.40 -14.43
C GLY A 11 0.10 5.78 -15.63
N ASN A 12 -1.11 6.23 -15.35
CA ASN A 12 -2.00 6.80 -16.38
C ASN A 12 -1.35 7.99 -17.11
N HIS A 13 -0.48 8.73 -16.44
CA HIS A 13 0.24 9.86 -17.03
C HIS A 13 1.32 9.44 -18.04
N ASP A 14 1.92 8.25 -17.89
CA ASP A 14 2.89 7.71 -18.84
C ASP A 14 2.21 7.15 -20.10
N ALA A 15 0.92 6.82 -20.00
CA ALA A 15 0.08 6.41 -21.12
C ALA A 15 -0.63 7.59 -21.81
N PHE A 16 -0.48 8.83 -21.33
CA PHE A 16 -1.26 9.95 -21.86
C PHE A 16 -1.01 10.23 -23.34
N ASN A 17 -2.07 10.25 -24.14
CA ASN A 17 -2.00 10.55 -25.57
C ASN A 17 -1.00 9.65 -26.33
N ILE A 18 -0.74 8.45 -25.80
CA ILE A 18 0.13 7.48 -26.44
C ILE A 18 -0.70 6.64 -27.40
N PRO A 19 -0.49 6.76 -28.73
CA PRO A 19 -1.33 6.08 -29.71
C PRO A 19 -1.06 4.56 -29.78
N SER A 20 0.13 4.13 -29.38
CA SER A 20 0.52 2.72 -29.29
C SER A 20 1.79 2.55 -28.44
N LEU A 21 2.05 1.32 -27.98
CA LEU A 21 3.28 0.98 -27.25
C LEU A 21 4.54 1.22 -28.10
N ASP A 22 4.43 1.13 -29.43
CA ASP A 22 5.51 1.38 -30.38
C ASP A 22 5.72 2.85 -30.74
N SER A 23 4.89 3.75 -30.19
CA SER A 23 5.04 5.18 -30.46
C SER A 23 6.35 5.72 -29.92
N VAL A 24 7.01 6.58 -30.70
CA VAL A 24 8.17 7.38 -30.24
C VAL A 24 7.83 8.28 -29.05
N LYS A 25 6.54 8.56 -28.82
CA LYS A 25 6.04 9.32 -27.66
C LYS A 25 5.98 8.48 -26.39
N ASN A 26 6.07 7.15 -26.48
CA ASN A 26 6.11 6.26 -25.32
C ASN A 26 7.50 6.34 -24.65
N TYR A 27 7.71 7.39 -23.86
CA TYR A 27 8.97 7.61 -23.15
C TYR A 27 9.23 6.55 -22.08
N TYR A 28 8.19 5.93 -21.51
CA TYR A 28 8.35 4.84 -20.55
C TYR A 28 9.15 3.68 -21.16
N ARG A 29 8.86 3.27 -22.40
CA ARG A 29 9.63 2.24 -23.11
C ARG A 29 11.13 2.52 -23.15
N LYS A 30 11.52 3.79 -23.24
CA LYS A 30 12.93 4.21 -23.33
C LYS A 30 13.60 4.34 -21.96
N TYR A 31 12.91 4.90 -20.97
CA TYR A 31 13.49 5.27 -19.69
C TYR A 31 13.16 4.31 -18.54
N SER A 32 12.27 3.34 -18.75
CA SER A 32 11.96 2.34 -17.75
C SER A 32 13.21 1.54 -17.37
N ALA A 33 13.35 1.25 -16.08
CA ALA A 33 14.40 0.39 -15.57
C ALA A 33 14.14 -1.08 -15.96
N VAL A 34 12.88 -1.53 -15.91
CA VAL A 34 12.50 -2.90 -16.29
C VAL A 34 12.44 -3.06 -17.81
N ARG A 35 12.19 -1.97 -18.56
CA ARG A 35 12.07 -1.95 -20.04
C ARG A 35 11.05 -2.95 -20.58
N ARG A 36 9.95 -3.14 -19.83
CA ARG A 36 8.87 -4.08 -20.17
C ARG A 36 7.52 -3.38 -20.05
N ASP A 37 6.67 -3.61 -21.03
CA ASP A 37 5.25 -3.27 -20.97
C ASP A 37 4.43 -4.45 -20.43
N GLY A 38 3.30 -4.15 -19.79
CA GLY A 38 2.41 -5.15 -19.23
C GLY A 38 2.84 -5.65 -17.85
N SER A 39 1.97 -6.48 -17.28
CA SER A 39 2.19 -7.11 -15.98
C SER A 39 3.38 -8.07 -16.03
N PHE A 40 4.10 -8.19 -14.92
CA PHE A 40 5.26 -9.06 -14.80
C PHE A 40 5.46 -9.54 -13.37
N HIS A 41 6.28 -10.57 -13.22
CA HIS A 41 6.65 -11.16 -11.93
C HIS A 41 8.16 -11.13 -11.76
N TYR A 42 8.62 -10.69 -10.59
CA TYR A 42 10.01 -10.72 -10.18
C TYR A 42 10.12 -11.46 -8.84
N VAL A 43 11.09 -12.36 -8.74
CA VAL A 43 11.39 -13.09 -7.50
C VAL A 43 12.72 -12.60 -6.95
N HIS A 44 12.70 -12.13 -5.71
CA HIS A 44 13.91 -11.88 -4.94
C HIS A 44 14.24 -13.12 -4.10
N SER A 45 15.22 -13.89 -4.58
CA SER A 45 15.70 -15.09 -3.88
C SER A 45 16.79 -14.76 -2.88
N THR A 46 16.65 -15.30 -1.68
CA THR A 46 17.59 -15.16 -0.56
C THR A 46 17.90 -16.55 0.00
N PRO A 47 18.99 -16.74 0.77
CA PRO A 47 19.26 -18.01 1.43
C PRO A 47 18.17 -18.48 2.39
N PHE A 48 17.31 -17.58 2.86
CA PHE A 48 16.28 -17.85 3.87
C PHE A 48 14.84 -17.83 3.30
N GLY A 49 14.67 -17.59 2.00
CA GLY A 49 13.35 -17.54 1.39
C GLY A 49 13.27 -16.77 0.08
N ASN A 50 12.11 -16.87 -0.56
CA ASN A 50 11.79 -16.20 -1.80
C ASN A 50 10.68 -15.17 -1.58
N TYR A 51 10.86 -13.96 -2.11
CA TYR A 51 9.89 -12.87 -2.02
C TYR A 51 9.48 -12.45 -3.42
N SER A 52 8.21 -12.62 -3.73
CA SER A 52 7.64 -12.32 -5.05
C SER A 52 7.10 -10.90 -5.13
N PHE A 53 7.30 -10.28 -6.28
CA PHE A 53 6.78 -8.96 -6.64
C PHE A 53 6.02 -9.08 -7.95
N ILE A 54 4.70 -8.90 -7.91
CA ILE A 54 3.82 -8.95 -9.08
C ILE A 54 3.40 -7.53 -9.44
N CYS A 55 3.75 -7.11 -10.64
CA CYS A 55 3.40 -5.83 -11.20
C CYS A 55 2.05 -5.90 -11.92
N VAL A 56 1.17 -4.93 -11.67
CA VAL A 56 -0.17 -4.82 -12.28
C VAL A 56 -0.21 -3.63 -13.26
N ASP A 57 -0.14 -3.90 -14.56
CA ASP A 57 -0.31 -2.88 -15.61
C ASP A 57 -1.78 -2.72 -16.03
N ALA A 58 -2.51 -1.89 -15.28
CA ALA A 58 -3.88 -1.51 -15.63
C ALA A 58 -3.95 -0.33 -16.61
N THR A 59 -2.84 0.12 -17.22
CA THR A 59 -2.91 1.20 -18.23
C THR A 59 -3.62 0.73 -19.51
N VAL A 60 -4.30 1.67 -20.17
CA VAL A 60 -5.03 1.43 -21.42
C VAL A 60 -4.13 1.76 -22.61
N ASN A 61 -4.24 0.96 -23.68
CA ASN A 61 -3.56 1.19 -24.94
C ASN A 61 -4.57 1.06 -26.10
N PRO A 62 -4.79 2.09 -26.94
CA PRO A 62 -4.18 3.42 -26.88
C PRO A 62 -4.57 4.18 -25.60
N GLY A 63 -3.67 5.04 -25.14
CA GLY A 63 -3.87 5.73 -23.87
C GLY A 63 -4.80 6.95 -24.01
N PRO A 64 -5.91 7.01 -23.25
CA PRO A 64 -6.95 8.01 -23.43
C PRO A 64 -6.50 9.42 -22.99
N LYS A 65 -7.22 10.43 -23.51
CA LYS A 65 -7.12 11.83 -23.05
C LYS A 65 -7.83 12.01 -21.70
N ARG A 66 -7.47 13.09 -21.00
CA ARG A 66 -8.31 13.61 -19.90
C ARG A 66 -9.72 13.92 -20.43
N PRO A 67 -10.80 13.63 -19.67
CA PRO A 67 -10.82 13.05 -18.32
C PRO A 67 -10.89 11.51 -18.27
N TYR A 68 -10.86 10.81 -19.42
CA TYR A 68 -11.14 9.37 -19.50
C TYR A 68 -9.98 8.45 -19.05
N ASN A 69 -8.87 9.02 -18.61
CA ASN A 69 -7.65 8.32 -18.19
C ASN A 69 -7.59 8.06 -16.67
N PHE A 70 -8.65 8.40 -15.94
CA PHE A 70 -8.67 8.21 -14.48
C PHE A 70 -8.74 6.73 -14.12
N PHE A 71 -9.42 5.91 -14.91
CA PHE A 71 -9.61 4.49 -14.61
C PHE A 71 -8.58 3.61 -15.32
N GLY A 72 -8.04 2.65 -14.57
CA GLY A 72 -7.29 1.53 -15.14
C GLY A 72 -8.23 0.44 -15.66
N ILE A 73 -7.80 -0.32 -16.67
CA ILE A 73 -8.58 -1.43 -17.25
C ILE A 73 -7.71 -2.69 -17.33
N LEU A 74 -8.21 -3.73 -16.66
CA LEU A 74 -7.74 -5.11 -16.80
C LEU A 74 -8.82 -5.88 -17.57
N ASP A 75 -8.57 -6.18 -18.84
CA ASP A 75 -9.47 -7.04 -19.61
C ASP A 75 -9.31 -8.52 -19.20
N LYS A 76 -10.10 -9.40 -19.82
CA LYS A 76 -10.06 -10.84 -19.51
C LYS A 76 -8.67 -11.44 -19.70
N LYS A 77 -7.96 -11.06 -20.77
CA LYS A 77 -6.62 -11.58 -21.07
C LYS A 77 -5.62 -11.14 -20.01
N LYS A 78 -5.62 -9.86 -19.63
CA LYS A 78 -4.75 -9.36 -18.55
C LYS A 78 -5.07 -10.01 -17.19
N MET A 79 -6.34 -10.29 -16.91
CA MET A 79 -6.74 -10.99 -15.70
C MET A 79 -6.27 -12.45 -15.69
N GLU A 80 -6.34 -13.15 -16.82
CA GLU A 80 -5.79 -14.50 -17.00
C GLU A 80 -4.27 -14.53 -16.83
N GLU A 81 -3.56 -13.55 -17.40
CA GLU A 81 -2.11 -13.39 -17.20
C GLU A 81 -1.77 -13.19 -15.71
N LEU A 82 -2.49 -12.30 -15.01
CA LEU A 82 -2.28 -12.06 -13.58
C LEU A 82 -2.58 -13.30 -12.72
N LEU A 83 -3.58 -14.11 -13.09
CA LEU A 83 -3.86 -15.39 -12.43
C LEU A 83 -2.69 -16.37 -12.56
N LEU A 84 -2.03 -16.41 -13.73
CA LEU A 84 -0.84 -17.24 -13.93
C LEU A 84 0.31 -16.77 -13.05
N LEU A 85 0.58 -15.46 -13.01
CA LEU A 85 1.61 -14.88 -12.14
C LEU A 85 1.33 -15.14 -10.65
N ALA A 86 0.07 -15.06 -10.23
CA ALA A 86 -0.36 -15.40 -8.87
C ALA A 86 -0.07 -16.86 -8.52
N LYS A 87 -0.27 -17.78 -9.49
CA LYS A 87 0.03 -19.20 -9.32
C LYS A 87 1.54 -19.45 -9.24
N GLU A 88 2.33 -18.77 -10.06
CA GLU A 88 3.79 -18.83 -10.06
C GLU A 88 4.40 -18.37 -8.73
N SER A 89 3.78 -17.38 -8.07
CA SER A 89 4.27 -16.88 -6.77
C SER A 89 3.85 -17.72 -5.56
N SER A 90 3.05 -18.78 -5.75
CA SER A 90 2.46 -19.58 -4.66
C SER A 90 3.47 -20.25 -3.72
N GLN A 91 4.71 -20.46 -4.18
CA GLN A 91 5.80 -21.07 -3.40
C GLN A 91 6.72 -20.04 -2.72
N SER A 92 6.42 -18.74 -2.85
CA SER A 92 7.20 -17.69 -2.17
C SER A 92 6.75 -17.54 -0.73
N ASN A 93 7.68 -17.15 0.16
CA ASN A 93 7.38 -16.79 1.54
C ASN A 93 6.32 -15.68 1.60
N HIS A 94 6.48 -14.65 0.75
CA HIS A 94 5.47 -13.62 0.55
C HIS A 94 5.37 -13.19 -0.90
N THR A 95 4.20 -12.66 -1.24
CA THR A 95 3.96 -11.95 -2.50
C THR A 95 3.49 -10.52 -2.21
N ILE A 96 4.21 -9.54 -2.73
CA ILE A 96 3.76 -8.15 -2.84
C ILE A 96 3.23 -7.93 -4.24
N TRP A 97 2.04 -7.34 -4.34
CA TRP A 97 1.53 -6.82 -5.60
C TRP A 97 1.80 -5.31 -5.63
N PHE A 98 2.06 -4.75 -6.80
CA PHE A 98 2.21 -3.32 -6.96
C PHE A 98 1.70 -2.83 -8.30
N GLY A 99 1.17 -1.62 -8.34
CA GLY A 99 0.61 -1.02 -9.54
C GLY A 99 0.35 0.47 -9.33
N HIS A 100 -0.05 1.17 -10.38
CA HIS A 100 -0.34 2.61 -10.24
C HIS A 100 -1.68 2.86 -9.57
N PHE A 101 -2.75 2.25 -10.08
CA PHE A 101 -4.12 2.53 -9.69
C PHE A 101 -4.49 1.83 -8.38
N THR A 102 -5.32 2.46 -7.55
CA THR A 102 -6.01 1.75 -6.47
C THR A 102 -7.00 0.74 -7.05
N THR A 103 -7.31 -0.33 -6.33
CA THR A 103 -8.26 -1.33 -6.82
C THR A 103 -9.66 -0.74 -7.04
N SER A 104 -10.03 0.30 -6.28
CA SER A 104 -11.29 1.06 -6.47
C SER A 104 -11.38 1.80 -7.80
N THR A 105 -10.26 2.07 -8.45
CA THR A 105 -10.16 2.79 -9.74
C THR A 105 -9.77 1.87 -10.91
N ILE A 106 -9.82 0.54 -10.71
CA ILE A 106 -9.57 -0.45 -11.74
C ILE A 106 -10.89 -1.12 -12.17
N LEU A 107 -11.16 -1.14 -13.46
CA LEU A 107 -12.19 -2.00 -14.05
C LEU A 107 -11.56 -3.36 -14.31
N SER A 108 -12.08 -4.39 -13.65
CA SER A 108 -11.67 -5.78 -13.86
C SER A 108 -12.89 -6.69 -13.92
N PRO A 109 -12.98 -7.63 -14.88
CA PRO A 109 -14.05 -8.61 -14.93
C PRO A 109 -13.96 -9.58 -13.75
N SER A 110 -15.08 -10.24 -13.44
CA SER A 110 -15.14 -11.31 -12.43
C SER A 110 -14.01 -12.33 -12.63
N PRO A 111 -13.30 -12.76 -11.56
CA PRO A 111 -13.59 -12.55 -10.14
C PRO A 111 -13.12 -11.19 -9.57
N GLY A 112 -12.50 -10.34 -10.39
CA GLY A 112 -11.97 -9.04 -9.99
C GLY A 112 -10.56 -9.12 -9.39
N ILE A 113 -9.80 -8.02 -9.53
CA ILE A 113 -8.38 -7.97 -9.14
C ILE A 113 -8.15 -8.29 -7.66
N ARG A 114 -9.03 -7.81 -6.77
CA ARG A 114 -8.95 -8.06 -5.33
C ARG A 114 -9.02 -9.56 -4.98
N SER A 115 -9.75 -10.33 -5.77
CA SER A 115 -9.83 -11.79 -5.59
C SER A 115 -8.57 -12.49 -6.07
N ILE A 116 -7.91 -12.01 -7.13
CA ILE A 116 -6.69 -12.64 -7.65
C ILE A 116 -5.52 -12.39 -6.69
N MET A 117 -5.39 -11.17 -6.17
CA MET A 117 -4.30 -10.80 -5.28
C MET A 117 -4.53 -11.22 -3.82
N SER A 118 -5.55 -12.04 -3.52
CA SER A 118 -6.01 -12.30 -2.16
C SER A 118 -5.03 -13.04 -1.25
N SER A 119 -3.99 -13.66 -1.82
CA SER A 119 -2.89 -14.32 -1.11
C SER A 119 -1.71 -13.39 -0.83
N ALA A 120 -1.76 -12.16 -1.33
CA ALA A 120 -0.68 -11.19 -1.16
C ALA A 120 -0.70 -10.61 0.26
N ILE A 121 0.49 -10.32 0.79
CA ILE A 121 0.63 -9.59 2.05
C ILE A 121 0.18 -8.13 1.88
N ALA A 122 0.48 -7.53 0.72
CA ALA A 122 0.10 -6.16 0.40
C ALA A 122 0.00 -5.92 -1.12
N TYR A 123 -0.90 -5.02 -1.49
CA TYR A 123 -0.94 -4.30 -2.76
C TYR A 123 -0.45 -2.86 -2.53
N LEU A 124 0.68 -2.50 -3.13
CA LEU A 124 1.29 -1.18 -3.07
C LEU A 124 0.86 -0.35 -4.28
N CYS A 125 0.17 0.76 -4.04
CA CYS A 125 -0.41 1.57 -5.10
C CYS A 125 -0.26 3.07 -4.86
N GLY A 126 -0.68 3.86 -5.86
CA GLY A 126 -0.69 5.32 -5.82
C GLY A 126 -1.98 5.87 -6.43
N HIS A 127 -1.85 6.74 -7.44
CA HIS A 127 -2.92 7.29 -8.26
C HIS A 127 -3.91 8.25 -7.58
N LEU A 128 -4.27 8.06 -6.32
CA LEU A 128 -5.16 8.98 -5.60
C LEU A 128 -4.42 10.13 -4.91
N HIS A 129 -3.10 10.03 -4.77
CA HIS A 129 -2.25 11.07 -4.18
C HIS A 129 -2.71 11.44 -2.77
N THR A 130 -3.14 10.46 -1.96
CA THR A 130 -3.79 10.71 -0.65
C THR A 130 -4.91 11.76 -0.71
N LEU A 131 -5.68 11.78 -1.81
CA LEU A 131 -6.65 12.82 -2.18
C LEU A 131 -6.05 14.23 -2.21
N GLY A 132 -4.93 14.38 -2.90
CA GLY A 132 -4.16 15.63 -2.92
C GLY A 132 -3.58 16.00 -1.56
N GLY A 133 -3.28 15.01 -0.71
CA GLY A 133 -2.77 15.21 0.65
C GLY A 133 -3.84 15.41 1.73
N LEU A 134 -5.13 15.51 1.38
CA LEU A 134 -6.23 15.72 2.34
C LEU A 134 -6.47 14.52 3.26
N MET A 135 -6.07 13.32 2.84
CA MET A 135 -6.19 12.10 3.63
C MET A 135 -4.81 11.43 3.76
N PRO A 136 -3.96 11.87 4.71
CA PRO A 136 -2.54 11.49 4.78
C PRO A 136 -2.26 10.00 4.90
N VAL A 137 -3.25 9.20 5.30
CA VAL A 137 -3.18 7.75 5.41
C VAL A 137 -4.35 7.17 4.63
N LEU A 138 -4.06 6.55 3.49
CA LEU A 138 -5.05 5.92 2.63
C LEU A 138 -4.77 4.42 2.53
N HIS A 139 -5.08 3.72 3.61
CA HIS A 139 -4.85 2.29 3.75
C HIS A 139 -6.14 1.56 4.06
N THR A 140 -6.23 0.31 3.65
CA THR A 140 -7.30 -0.59 4.08
C THR A 140 -6.84 -2.03 4.06
N ARG A 141 -7.75 -2.92 4.48
CA ARG A 141 -7.60 -4.37 4.37
C ARG A 141 -8.80 -4.93 3.61
N HIS A 142 -8.52 -5.74 2.60
CA HIS A 142 -9.55 -6.50 1.91
C HIS A 142 -10.04 -7.68 2.74
N PHE A 143 -11.19 -8.24 2.37
CA PHE A 143 -11.85 -9.30 3.13
C PHE A 143 -10.94 -10.53 3.36
N GLN A 144 -10.11 -10.88 2.37
CA GLN A 144 -9.18 -12.00 2.45
C GLN A 144 -7.90 -11.68 3.25
N GLY A 145 -7.72 -10.46 3.73
CA GLY A 145 -6.61 -10.07 4.61
C GLY A 145 -5.51 -9.25 3.93
N THR A 146 -5.46 -9.21 2.59
CA THR A 146 -4.49 -8.41 1.84
C THR A 146 -4.63 -6.92 2.17
N LEU A 147 -3.51 -6.29 2.51
CA LEU A 147 -3.44 -4.85 2.71
C LEU A 147 -3.49 -4.13 1.35
N GLU A 148 -4.27 -3.07 1.22
CA GLU A 148 -4.12 -2.11 0.12
C GLU A 148 -3.61 -0.81 0.70
N LEU A 149 -2.43 -0.41 0.25
CA LEU A 149 -1.65 0.64 0.87
C LEU A 149 -1.28 1.69 -0.19
N GLU A 150 -2.16 2.67 -0.38
CA GLU A 150 -1.86 3.82 -1.24
C GLU A 150 -0.82 4.70 -0.56
N VAL A 151 0.19 5.13 -1.32
CA VAL A 151 1.15 6.12 -0.86
C VAL A 151 0.93 7.41 -1.61
N GLY A 152 0.92 8.53 -0.87
CA GLY A 152 0.81 9.85 -1.47
C GLY A 152 1.93 10.12 -2.48
N ASP A 153 1.78 11.17 -3.27
CA ASP A 153 2.67 11.38 -4.39
C ASP A 153 4.01 12.02 -4.02
N TRP A 154 4.97 11.80 -4.90
CA TRP A 154 6.29 12.42 -4.82
C TRP A 154 6.31 13.88 -5.30
N LYS A 155 5.40 14.26 -6.22
CA LYS A 155 5.46 15.52 -6.96
C LYS A 155 5.22 16.72 -6.05
N ASP A 156 4.11 16.70 -5.33
CA ASP A 156 3.60 17.79 -4.50
C ASP A 156 3.77 17.45 -3.01
N ASN A 157 3.42 16.22 -2.60
CA ASN A 157 3.44 15.80 -1.20
C ASN A 157 4.77 15.20 -0.71
N ARG A 158 5.72 14.94 -1.63
CA ARG A 158 7.06 14.41 -1.34
C ARG A 158 7.05 13.13 -0.50
N ARG A 159 6.05 12.27 -0.71
CA ARG A 159 5.85 11.04 0.05
C ARG A 159 6.60 9.88 -0.57
N TYR A 160 7.05 8.97 0.28
CA TYR A 160 7.61 7.68 -0.10
C TYR A 160 7.42 6.67 1.02
N ARG A 161 7.49 5.38 0.71
CA ARG A 161 7.38 4.29 1.68
C ARG A 161 8.69 3.52 1.77
N ILE A 162 9.06 3.14 2.99
CA ILE A 162 9.99 2.02 3.21
C ILE A 162 9.22 0.85 3.81
N PHE A 163 9.64 -0.36 3.51
CA PHE A 163 9.13 -1.56 4.15
C PHE A 163 10.25 -2.58 4.36
N ALA A 164 10.02 -3.53 5.26
CA ALA A 164 10.93 -4.62 5.55
C ALA A 164 10.14 -5.89 5.88
N PHE A 165 10.72 -7.02 5.50
CA PHE A 165 10.37 -8.32 6.07
C PHE A 165 11.40 -8.66 7.14
N ASP A 166 10.92 -8.86 8.36
CA ASP A 166 11.74 -9.24 9.51
C ASP A 166 11.26 -10.60 10.02
N HIS A 167 12.01 -11.65 9.69
CA HIS A 167 11.57 -13.04 9.92
C HIS A 167 10.17 -13.31 9.34
N ASP A 168 9.94 -12.91 8.09
CA ASP A 168 8.64 -13.02 7.39
C ASP A 168 7.49 -12.19 8.02
N LEU A 169 7.82 -11.21 8.87
CA LEU A 169 6.83 -10.24 9.35
C LEU A 169 6.94 -8.94 8.56
N PHE A 170 5.85 -8.50 7.94
CA PHE A 170 5.84 -7.31 7.10
C PHE A 170 5.62 -6.05 7.94
N SER A 171 6.55 -5.10 7.86
CA SER A 171 6.43 -3.77 8.49
C SER A 171 6.78 -2.67 7.50
N PHE A 172 6.13 -1.52 7.59
CA PHE A 172 6.38 -0.39 6.70
C PHE A 172 6.17 0.95 7.39
N ALA A 173 6.68 2.01 6.76
CA ALA A 173 6.47 3.39 7.18
C ALA A 173 6.33 4.31 5.97
N ASP A 174 5.31 5.18 6.01
CA ASP A 174 5.15 6.29 5.06
C ASP A 174 5.84 7.53 5.57
N LEU A 175 6.63 8.13 4.70
CA LEU A 175 7.63 9.13 5.05
C LEU A 175 7.49 10.34 4.13
N ILE A 176 8.05 11.46 4.59
CA ILE A 176 8.18 12.68 3.79
C ILE A 176 9.67 12.88 3.51
N PHE A 177 10.00 13.13 2.25
CA PHE A 177 11.38 13.40 1.84
C PHE A 177 11.98 14.58 2.61
N GLY A 178 13.25 14.45 2.98
CA GLY A 178 13.98 15.47 3.74
C GLY A 178 13.67 15.52 5.23
N LYS A 179 12.74 14.70 5.75
CA LYS A 179 12.51 14.56 7.19
C LYS A 179 13.37 13.42 7.75
N TRP A 180 14.27 13.77 8.68
CA TRP A 180 15.21 12.87 9.33
C TRP A 180 15.14 13.01 10.85
N PRO A 181 15.46 11.96 11.64
CA PRO A 181 15.72 10.59 11.21
C PRO A 181 14.48 9.87 10.65
N VAL A 182 14.72 8.84 9.83
CA VAL A 182 13.70 7.89 9.37
C VAL A 182 13.77 6.66 10.27
N VAL A 183 12.62 6.20 10.76
CA VAL A 183 12.54 5.10 11.72
C VAL A 183 11.44 4.12 11.31
N LEU A 184 11.76 2.83 11.31
CA LEU A 184 10.81 1.73 11.12
C LEU A 184 11.02 0.68 12.22
N ILE A 185 10.03 0.50 13.08
CA ILE A 185 10.00 -0.61 14.03
C ILE A 185 9.56 -1.86 13.27
N THR A 186 10.45 -2.86 13.17
CA THR A 186 10.16 -4.11 12.45
C THR A 186 9.70 -5.22 13.39
N ASN A 187 10.18 -5.20 14.64
CA ASN A 187 9.75 -6.13 15.67
C ASN A 187 9.69 -5.44 17.05
N PRO A 188 8.57 -5.52 17.80
CA PRO A 188 7.28 -6.10 17.40
C PRO A 188 6.57 -5.26 16.32
N LYS A 189 5.93 -5.93 15.35
CA LYS A 189 5.19 -5.25 14.28
C LYS A 189 3.87 -4.64 14.77
N SER A 190 3.33 -3.69 13.99
CA SER A 190 2.06 -3.03 14.31
C SER A 190 0.88 -3.99 14.16
N LEU A 191 0.03 -4.05 15.20
CA LEU A 191 -1.18 -4.88 15.26
C LEU A 191 -2.20 -4.52 14.17
N LEU A 192 -2.35 -3.23 13.85
CA LEU A 192 -3.29 -2.75 12.82
C LEU A 192 -2.97 -3.36 11.44
N TYR A 193 -1.71 -3.69 11.19
CA TYR A 193 -1.23 -4.27 9.93
C TYR A 193 -0.86 -5.75 10.06
N SER A 194 -1.27 -6.42 11.14
CA SER A 194 -1.05 -7.85 11.34
C SER A 194 -2.16 -8.70 10.71
N CYS A 195 -1.78 -9.79 10.03
CA CYS A 195 -2.73 -10.80 9.54
C CYS A 195 -2.12 -12.20 9.50
N GLY A 196 -2.48 -13.07 10.43
CA GLY A 196 -1.99 -14.45 10.55
C GLY A 196 -2.33 -15.36 9.38
N LYS A 197 -3.23 -14.95 8.48
CA LYS A 197 -3.46 -15.64 7.19
C LYS A 197 -2.31 -15.43 6.19
N HIS A 198 -1.56 -14.33 6.32
CA HIS A 198 -0.56 -13.89 5.34
C HIS A 198 0.86 -13.81 5.89
N GLU A 199 1.04 -13.99 7.20
CA GLU A 199 2.34 -13.93 7.86
C GLU A 199 2.37 -14.74 9.16
N PRO A 200 3.53 -15.31 9.54
CA PRO A 200 3.71 -16.19 10.70
C PRO A 200 3.82 -15.41 12.02
N LEU A 201 2.69 -14.92 12.53
CA LEU A 201 2.63 -14.07 13.74
C LEU A 201 3.20 -14.75 14.99
N GLU A 202 3.18 -16.08 15.06
CA GLU A 202 3.78 -16.86 16.15
C GLU A 202 5.28 -16.59 16.34
N ARG A 203 5.99 -16.15 15.28
CA ARG A 203 7.41 -15.79 15.37
C ARG A 203 7.67 -14.62 16.32
N LEU A 204 6.69 -13.76 16.56
CA LEU A 204 6.79 -12.69 17.54
C LEU A 204 7.07 -13.25 18.95
N LEU A 205 6.45 -14.38 19.32
CA LEU A 205 6.58 -15.01 20.65
C LEU A 205 7.98 -15.58 20.90
N HIS A 206 8.73 -15.87 19.84
CA HIS A 206 10.07 -16.44 19.90
C HIS A 206 11.17 -15.40 19.66
N SER A 207 10.81 -14.14 19.41
CA SER A 207 11.79 -13.09 19.12
C SER A 207 12.58 -12.71 20.38
N THR A 208 13.90 -12.73 20.28
CA THR A 208 14.82 -12.36 21.36
C THR A 208 15.16 -10.86 21.39
N HIS A 209 14.82 -10.11 20.35
CA HIS A 209 15.17 -8.70 20.22
C HIS A 209 14.03 -7.87 19.64
N ILE A 210 13.82 -6.68 20.20
CA ILE A 210 13.18 -5.56 19.49
C ILE A 210 14.14 -5.13 18.37
N ARG A 211 13.62 -4.89 17.17
CA ARG A 211 14.41 -4.54 15.99
C ARG A 211 13.84 -3.29 15.33
N VAL A 212 14.74 -2.37 15.01
CA VAL A 212 14.44 -1.07 14.44
C VAL A 212 15.39 -0.79 13.30
N LEU A 213 14.86 -0.29 12.18
CA LEU A 213 15.65 0.33 11.13
C LEU A 213 15.67 1.84 11.36
N ALA A 214 16.85 2.42 11.51
CA ALA A 214 17.05 3.86 11.68
C ALA A 214 18.01 4.38 10.62
N PHE A 215 17.59 5.43 9.90
CA PHE A 215 18.37 6.10 8.87
C PHE A 215 18.46 7.59 9.17
N SER A 216 19.62 8.19 8.97
CA SER A 216 19.79 9.64 8.99
C SER A 216 20.96 10.07 8.10
N LEU A 217 21.02 11.37 7.78
CA LEU A 217 22.17 11.97 7.10
C LEU A 217 23.39 12.09 8.01
N SER A 218 23.17 12.08 9.33
CA SER A 218 24.20 12.16 10.36
C SER A 218 24.20 10.85 11.16
N SER A 219 25.30 10.54 11.84
CA SER A 219 25.38 9.33 12.66
C SER A 219 24.28 9.31 13.74
N ILE A 220 23.62 8.17 13.89
CA ILE A 220 22.64 7.97 14.95
C ILE A 220 23.38 7.90 16.29
N THR A 221 22.98 8.72 17.25
CA THR A 221 23.59 8.82 18.58
C THR A 221 22.86 7.99 19.61
N SER A 222 21.53 7.88 19.49
CA SER A 222 20.71 7.08 20.40
C SER A 222 19.46 6.52 19.72
N VAL A 223 19.04 5.33 20.17
CA VAL A 223 17.78 4.68 19.78
C VAL A 223 17.13 4.19 21.06
N THR A 224 16.30 5.05 21.65
CA THR A 224 15.62 4.79 22.91
C THR A 224 14.35 4.00 22.66
N VAL A 225 14.12 2.91 23.40
CA VAL A 225 12.88 2.13 23.34
C VAL A 225 12.10 2.24 24.64
N LYS A 226 10.80 2.45 24.52
CA LYS A 226 9.84 2.36 25.61
C LYS A 226 8.68 1.44 25.24
N ILE A 227 8.11 0.76 26.23
CA ILE A 227 6.85 0.03 26.09
C ILE A 227 5.93 0.47 27.21
N ASP A 228 4.70 0.84 26.86
CA ASP A 228 3.66 1.34 27.79
C ASP A 228 4.16 2.50 28.67
N GLY A 229 4.97 3.38 28.06
CA GLY A 229 5.60 4.52 28.74
C GLY A 229 6.84 4.19 29.57
N VAL A 230 7.13 2.91 29.82
CA VAL A 230 8.28 2.44 30.60
C VAL A 230 9.52 2.39 29.71
N HIS A 231 10.60 3.05 30.13
CA HIS A 231 11.89 3.00 29.44
C HIS A 231 12.54 1.62 29.58
N LEU A 232 12.78 0.95 28.45
CA LEU A 232 13.42 -0.38 28.43
C LEU A 232 14.92 -0.32 28.20
N GLY A 233 15.40 0.67 27.44
CA GLY A 233 16.84 0.85 27.20
C GLY A 233 17.18 1.52 25.87
N GLN A 234 18.46 1.46 25.53
CA GLN A 234 19.03 1.92 24.26
C GLN A 234 19.32 0.71 23.36
N ALA A 235 18.78 0.73 22.14
CA ALA A 235 19.10 -0.28 21.15
C ALA A 235 20.54 -0.10 20.63
N VAL A 236 21.24 -1.22 20.48
CA VAL A 236 22.64 -1.26 20.03
C VAL A 236 22.67 -1.38 18.51
N HIS A 237 23.56 -0.62 17.87
CA HIS A 237 23.81 -0.73 16.42
C HIS A 237 24.43 -2.09 16.08
N VAL A 238 23.90 -2.75 15.06
CA VAL A 238 24.43 -4.04 14.60
C VAL A 238 25.13 -3.90 13.25
N SER A 239 24.40 -3.46 12.23
CA SER A 239 24.93 -3.26 10.89
C SER A 239 23.98 -2.42 10.05
N GLY A 240 24.50 -1.65 9.08
CA GLY A 240 23.68 -0.81 8.23
C GLY A 240 22.72 0.08 9.05
N PRO A 241 21.41 0.07 8.77
CA PRO A 241 20.41 0.81 9.54
C PRO A 241 19.86 0.02 10.75
N ILE A 242 20.36 -1.17 11.07
CA ILE A 242 19.75 -2.08 12.05
C ILE A 242 20.23 -1.77 13.48
N PHE A 243 19.25 -1.53 14.37
CA PHE A 243 19.43 -1.40 15.81
C PHE A 243 18.59 -2.44 16.53
N VAL A 244 19.15 -3.05 17.59
CA VAL A 244 18.49 -4.12 18.34
C VAL A 244 18.53 -3.88 19.84
N LEU A 245 17.45 -4.22 20.53
CA LEU A 245 17.38 -4.22 21.99
C LEU A 245 16.91 -5.60 22.46
N LYS A 246 17.67 -6.23 23.37
CA LYS A 246 17.25 -7.50 23.98
C LYS A 246 15.94 -7.28 24.74
N TRP A 247 15.00 -8.21 24.57
CA TRP A 247 13.74 -8.19 25.29
C TRP A 247 13.24 -9.61 25.56
N ASN A 248 12.18 -9.74 26.35
CA ASN A 248 11.47 -10.99 26.53
C ASN A 248 9.99 -10.80 26.16
N PRO A 249 9.50 -11.36 25.04
CA PRO A 249 8.11 -11.18 24.61
C PRO A 249 7.10 -11.74 25.62
N ARG A 250 7.51 -12.69 26.49
CA ARG A 250 6.65 -13.25 27.54
C ARG A 250 6.17 -12.21 28.54
N ASN A 251 6.90 -11.10 28.70
CA ASN A 251 6.50 -10.00 29.58
C ASN A 251 5.29 -9.21 29.05
N TYR A 252 4.87 -9.47 27.80
CA TYR A 252 3.88 -8.70 27.05
C TYR A 252 2.84 -9.62 26.38
N ASN A 253 2.66 -10.83 26.89
CA ASN A 253 1.88 -11.89 26.22
C ASN A 253 0.35 -11.68 26.22
N SER A 254 -0.16 -10.76 27.03
CA SER A 254 -1.58 -10.53 27.25
C SER A 254 -1.96 -9.09 26.96
N GLY A 255 -3.02 -8.90 26.17
CA GLY A 255 -3.52 -7.57 25.84
C GLY A 255 -2.73 -6.90 24.72
N THR A 256 -2.91 -5.59 24.61
CA THR A 256 -2.25 -4.75 23.60
C THR A 256 -1.28 -3.80 24.28
N HIS A 257 -0.12 -3.62 23.68
CA HIS A 257 0.96 -2.80 24.23
C HIS A 257 1.35 -1.71 23.23
N ASN A 258 1.75 -0.54 23.72
CA ASN A 258 2.24 0.55 22.89
C ASN A 258 3.77 0.62 22.96
N ILE A 259 4.43 0.36 21.83
CA ILE A 259 5.87 0.56 21.70
C ILE A 259 6.15 1.97 21.19
N GLU A 260 7.08 2.68 21.83
CA GLU A 260 7.62 3.97 21.37
C GLU A 260 9.13 3.83 21.15
N VAL A 261 9.60 4.29 19.99
CA VAL A 261 11.02 4.37 19.67
C VAL A 261 11.40 5.80 19.32
N ILE A 262 12.39 6.33 20.03
CA ILE A 262 12.91 7.69 19.87
C ILE A 262 14.35 7.59 19.36
N VAL A 263 14.57 8.09 18.14
CA VAL A 263 15.89 8.08 17.48
C VAL A 263 16.43 9.50 17.46
N GLN A 264 17.68 9.68 17.88
CA GLN A 264 18.43 10.93 17.78
C GLN A 264 19.69 10.75 16.93
N ASP A 265 20.07 11.78 16.21
CA ASP A 265 21.33 11.83 15.48
C ASP A 265 22.29 12.91 15.99
N SER A 266 23.53 12.88 15.48
CA SER A 266 24.61 13.79 15.86
C SER A 266 24.43 15.23 15.37
N ALA A 267 23.45 15.49 14.51
CA ALA A 267 23.05 16.84 14.12
C ALA A 267 21.94 17.41 15.03
N GLY A 268 21.56 16.68 16.09
CA GLY A 268 20.54 17.09 17.05
C GLY A 268 19.10 16.88 16.56
N ARG A 269 18.88 16.18 15.43
CA ARG A 269 17.53 15.84 14.97
C ARG A 269 17.01 14.64 15.75
N SER A 270 15.71 14.65 16.06
CA SER A 270 15.05 13.60 16.82
C SER A 270 13.73 13.19 16.16
N LYS A 271 13.41 11.90 16.18
CA LYS A 271 12.14 11.35 15.70
C LYS A 271 11.61 10.32 16.68
N SER A 272 10.38 10.51 17.16
CA SER A 272 9.59 9.49 17.86
C SER A 272 8.63 8.83 16.89
N VAL A 273 8.57 7.50 16.94
CA VAL A 273 7.57 6.66 16.26
C VAL A 273 6.98 5.68 17.26
N HIS A 274 5.68 5.40 17.14
CA HIS A 274 5.01 4.46 18.03
C HIS A 274 3.90 3.71 17.30
N HIS A 275 3.57 2.53 17.79
CA HIS A 275 2.38 1.79 17.38
C HIS A 275 1.95 0.81 18.46
N ILE A 276 0.71 0.34 18.33
CA ILE A 276 0.18 -0.75 19.14
C ILE A 276 0.64 -2.09 18.55
N PHE A 277 1.09 -3.00 19.40
CA PHE A 277 1.38 -4.40 19.06
C PHE A 277 0.66 -5.36 20.02
N SER A 278 0.47 -6.61 19.58
CA SER A 278 -0.06 -7.71 20.38
C SER A 278 0.45 -9.03 19.80
N PHE A 279 0.54 -10.06 20.63
CA PHE A 279 0.82 -11.44 20.20
C PHE A 279 -0.45 -12.23 19.90
N GLN A 280 -1.60 -11.70 20.27
CA GLN A 280 -2.91 -12.27 19.95
C GLN A 280 -3.53 -11.45 18.82
N GLU A 281 -4.11 -12.13 17.83
CA GLU A 281 -4.95 -11.44 16.86
C GLU A 281 -6.12 -10.80 17.59
N ASN A 282 -6.31 -9.52 17.38
CA ASN A 282 -7.37 -8.76 17.99
C ASN A 282 -8.12 -7.97 16.92
N ASN A 283 -9.42 -8.25 16.78
CA ASN A 283 -10.30 -7.65 15.78
C ASN A 283 -10.77 -6.23 16.17
N HIS A 284 -10.33 -5.68 17.30
CA HIS A 284 -10.78 -4.36 17.76
C HIS A 284 -10.16 -3.18 17.00
N LEU A 285 -9.00 -3.34 16.34
CA LEU A 285 -8.40 -2.28 15.53
C LEU A 285 -8.95 -2.33 14.10
N SER A 286 -9.54 -1.23 13.66
CA SER A 286 -10.02 -1.05 12.29
C SER A 286 -9.25 0.06 11.59
N PHE A 287 -9.19 -0.06 10.26
CA PHE A 287 -8.73 1.03 9.39
C PHE A 287 -9.74 2.17 9.41
N ASP A 288 -9.29 3.37 9.07
CA ASP A 288 -10.16 4.52 8.92
C ASP A 288 -11.35 4.17 8.00
N PRO A 289 -12.61 4.36 8.45
CA PRO A 289 -13.79 3.95 7.70
C PRO A 289 -13.91 4.65 6.35
N LEU A 290 -13.51 5.91 6.26
CA LEU A 290 -13.60 6.71 5.03
C LEU A 290 -12.51 6.27 4.03
N ALA A 291 -11.27 6.13 4.48
CA ALA A 291 -10.19 5.57 3.66
C ALA A 291 -10.56 4.18 3.13
N SER A 292 -11.11 3.34 4.01
CA SER A 292 -11.58 2.00 3.66
C SER A 292 -12.78 2.01 2.72
N PHE A 293 -13.68 2.98 2.83
CA PHE A 293 -14.77 3.16 1.87
C PHE A 293 -14.23 3.55 0.49
N ILE A 294 -13.26 4.48 0.44
CA ILE A 294 -12.66 4.97 -0.82
C ILE A 294 -11.90 3.86 -1.55
N LEU A 295 -11.16 3.00 -0.83
CA LEU A 295 -10.35 1.95 -1.46
C LEU A 295 -11.14 0.67 -1.78
N ARG A 296 -12.16 0.34 -0.99
CA ARG A 296 -12.94 -0.91 -1.18
C ARG A 296 -14.17 -0.74 -2.07
N THR A 297 -14.63 0.48 -2.31
CA THR A 297 -15.77 0.73 -3.18
C THR A 297 -15.31 0.87 -4.63
N ASP A 298 -15.96 0.17 -5.56
CA ASP A 298 -15.65 0.32 -6.98
C ASP A 298 -16.24 1.62 -7.51
N HIS A 299 -15.37 2.60 -7.78
CA HIS A 299 -15.82 3.95 -8.14
C HIS A 299 -16.59 3.97 -9.46
N TYR A 300 -16.27 3.06 -10.39
CA TYR A 300 -17.02 2.94 -11.64
C TYR A 300 -18.46 2.42 -11.42
N ILE A 301 -18.69 1.57 -10.42
CA ILE A 301 -20.04 1.11 -10.05
C ILE A 301 -20.81 2.28 -9.42
N MET A 302 -20.18 3.01 -8.50
CA MET A 302 -20.80 4.20 -7.89
C MET A 302 -21.18 5.24 -8.94
N ALA A 303 -20.29 5.51 -9.91
CA ALA A 303 -20.57 6.41 -11.01
C ALA A 303 -21.75 5.94 -11.88
N ARG A 304 -21.85 4.63 -12.17
CA ARG A 304 -22.99 4.05 -12.91
C ARG A 304 -24.29 4.17 -12.14
N VAL A 305 -24.29 3.85 -10.84
CA VAL A 305 -25.48 3.98 -9.98
C VAL A 305 -25.92 5.44 -9.91
N LEU A 306 -24.99 6.37 -9.66
CA LEU A 306 -25.28 7.80 -9.63
C LEU A 306 -25.86 8.28 -10.96
N PHE A 307 -25.29 7.85 -12.09
CA PHE A 307 -25.82 8.17 -13.40
C PHE A 307 -27.28 7.71 -13.56
N VAL A 308 -27.60 6.46 -13.20
CA VAL A 308 -28.97 5.94 -13.26
C VAL A 308 -29.90 6.73 -12.35
N LEU A 309 -29.49 7.04 -11.12
CA LEU A 309 -30.29 7.85 -10.19
C LEU A 309 -30.55 9.26 -10.70
N ILE A 310 -29.56 9.89 -11.35
CA ILE A 310 -29.73 11.20 -11.99
C ILE A 310 -30.77 11.08 -13.11
N VAL A 311 -30.65 10.10 -14.00
CA VAL A 311 -31.62 9.89 -15.09
C VAL A 311 -33.03 9.67 -14.53
N LEU A 312 -33.19 8.80 -13.53
CA LEU A 312 -34.49 8.54 -12.89
C LEU A 312 -35.08 9.78 -12.23
N SER A 313 -34.26 10.59 -11.56
CA SER A 313 -34.75 11.84 -10.92
C SER A 313 -35.23 12.85 -11.97
N GLN A 314 -34.48 13.02 -13.08
CA GLN A 314 -34.91 13.89 -14.18
C GLN A 314 -36.20 13.40 -14.84
N LEU A 315 -36.33 12.10 -15.11
CA LEU A 315 -37.56 11.50 -15.63
C LEU A 315 -38.74 11.71 -14.67
N THR A 316 -38.52 11.52 -13.37
CA THR A 316 -39.54 11.74 -12.34
C THR A 316 -40.02 13.20 -12.32
N ILE A 317 -39.10 14.16 -12.41
CA ILE A 317 -39.43 15.59 -12.48
C ILE A 317 -40.29 15.89 -13.72
N LEU A 318 -39.91 15.36 -14.90
CA LEU A 318 -40.68 15.54 -16.13
C LEU A 318 -42.08 14.91 -16.04
N ILE A 319 -42.21 13.73 -15.43
CA ILE A 319 -43.50 13.10 -15.18
C ILE A 319 -44.36 13.97 -14.26
N ILE A 320 -43.79 14.48 -13.16
CA ILE A 320 -44.51 15.38 -12.24
C ILE A 320 -45.03 16.61 -12.99
N PHE A 321 -44.20 17.27 -13.80
CA PHE A 321 -44.65 18.44 -14.57
C PHE A 321 -45.70 18.11 -15.63
N ARG A 322 -45.63 16.92 -16.25
CA ARG A 322 -46.64 16.48 -17.22
C ARG A 322 -48.02 16.30 -16.59
N TYR A 323 -48.10 15.83 -15.34
CA TYR A 323 -49.35 15.55 -14.65
C TYR A 323 -49.78 16.65 -13.67
N ARG A 324 -48.97 17.70 -13.48
CA ARG A 324 -49.36 18.86 -12.67
C ARG A 324 -50.34 19.71 -13.49
N GLY A 325 -51.57 19.84 -12.99
CA GLY A 325 -52.57 20.71 -13.62
C GLY A 325 -52.05 22.15 -13.76
N TYR A 326 -52.48 22.84 -14.81
CA TYR A 326 -52.17 24.26 -14.96
C TYR A 326 -52.68 25.01 -13.73
N PRO A 327 -51.89 25.94 -13.16
CA PRO A 327 -52.38 26.76 -12.07
C PRO A 327 -53.59 27.58 -12.58
N GLU A 328 -54.75 27.40 -11.95
CA GLU A 328 -55.88 28.30 -12.17
C GLU A 328 -55.50 29.69 -11.64
N LEU A 329 -55.44 30.66 -12.53
CA LEU A 329 -55.31 32.08 -12.17
C LEU A 329 -56.59 32.49 -11.43
N LYS A 330 -56.46 32.86 -10.15
CA LYS A 330 -57.52 33.47 -9.35
C LYS A 330 -57.65 34.96 -9.63
#